data_AF-A0AAJ1VIM9-F1
#
_entry.id   AF-A0AAJ1VIM9-F1
#
_cell.length_a   1.000
_cell.length_b   1.000
_cell.length_c   1.000
_cell.angle_alpha   90.00
_cell.angle_beta   90.00
_cell.angle_gamma   90.00
#
_symmetry.space_group_name_H-M   'P 1'
#
loop_
_entity.id
_entity.type
_entity.pdbx_description
1 polymer ?
#
loop_
_entity_poly.entity_id
_entity_poly.type
_entity_poly.pdbx_seq_one_letter_code
_entity_poly.pdbx_strand_id
1 'polypeptide(L)'
;MKPRIPFRIGYQYDNWELNLMSIADSIPDNAYCSYLWVGSEIKKFLNFTPHRTELIFFWDILEVVTLEFDKKSEHYYNRINKALSDRATRINLEILPDGMIIHKFITRKVVYWNIYFPASREIRLIYFSNTFPYLKILIE
;
A
#
# COMPACT_ATOMS: atom_id res chain seq x y z
N MET A 1 6.02 -0.05 -21.94
CA MET A 1 4.68 -0.20 -21.32
C MET A 1 4.46 0.92 -20.31
N LYS A 2 3.24 1.48 -20.20
CA LYS A 2 2.93 2.48 -19.16
C LYS A 2 3.03 1.83 -17.77
N PRO A 3 3.65 2.47 -16.76
CA PRO A 3 3.71 1.92 -15.40
C PRO A 3 2.29 1.70 -14.84
N ARG A 4 2.01 0.47 -14.41
CA ARG A 4 0.69 0.04 -13.90
C ARG A 4 0.72 -0.15 -12.39
N ILE A 5 -0.47 -0.08 -11.79
CA ILE A 5 -0.73 -0.48 -10.41
C ILE A 5 -1.36 -1.88 -10.49
N PRO A 6 -0.74 -2.92 -9.91
CA PRO A 6 -1.15 -4.32 -10.12
C PRO A 6 -2.42 -4.69 -9.34
N PHE A 7 -2.52 -4.30 -8.07
CA PHE A 7 -3.68 -4.58 -7.22
C PHE A 7 -4.57 -3.34 -7.17
N ARG A 8 -5.71 -3.37 -7.83
CA ARG A 8 -6.63 -2.22 -7.90
C ARG A 8 -7.66 -2.33 -6.80
N ILE A 9 -7.82 -1.25 -6.03
CA ILE A 9 -8.86 -1.14 -5.02
C ILE A 9 -10.24 -1.33 -5.66
N GLY A 10 -11.12 -2.06 -4.96
CA GLY A 10 -12.46 -2.42 -5.41
C GLY A 10 -12.54 -3.72 -6.21
N TYR A 11 -11.44 -4.43 -6.42
CA TYR A 11 -11.43 -5.70 -7.16
C TYR A 11 -11.74 -6.88 -6.24
N GLN A 12 -12.35 -7.91 -6.82
CA GLN A 12 -12.77 -9.10 -6.09
C GLN A 12 -11.59 -10.02 -5.71
N TYR A 13 -11.70 -10.67 -4.56
CA TYR A 13 -10.77 -11.65 -4.01
C TYR A 13 -10.42 -12.75 -5.01
N ASP A 14 -11.42 -13.29 -5.72
CA ASP A 14 -11.29 -14.37 -6.71
C ASP A 14 -10.23 -14.11 -7.79
N ASN A 15 -9.92 -12.83 -8.08
CA ASN A 15 -8.86 -12.48 -9.02
C ASN A 15 -7.47 -12.99 -8.60
N TRP A 16 -7.28 -13.23 -7.30
CA TRP A 16 -5.98 -13.55 -6.71
C TRP A 16 -6.01 -14.74 -5.76
N GLU A 17 -7.17 -15.32 -5.42
CA GLU A 17 -7.35 -16.42 -4.47
C GLU A 17 -6.20 -17.45 -4.48
N LEU A 18 -5.85 -18.00 -5.66
CA LEU A 18 -4.82 -19.03 -5.81
C LEU A 18 -3.37 -18.56 -5.54
N ASN A 19 -3.16 -17.27 -5.35
CA ASN A 19 -1.87 -16.61 -5.16
C ASN A 19 -1.78 -15.92 -3.79
N LEU A 20 -2.72 -16.20 -2.89
CA LEU A 20 -2.82 -15.58 -1.59
C LEU A 20 -2.61 -16.59 -0.46
N MET A 21 -1.88 -16.14 0.56
CA MET A 21 -1.72 -16.88 1.81
C MET A 21 -2.34 -16.06 2.94
N SER A 22 -3.35 -16.62 3.62
CA SER A 22 -4.02 -15.96 4.74
C SER A 22 -3.04 -15.68 5.88
N ILE A 23 -3.13 -14.47 6.44
CA ILE A 23 -2.45 -14.10 7.68
C ILE A 23 -3.55 -14.04 8.74
N ALA A 24 -3.70 -15.10 9.51
CA ALA A 24 -4.64 -15.10 10.62
C ALA A 24 -4.24 -14.02 11.65
N ASP A 25 -5.26 -13.43 12.29
CA ASP A 25 -5.15 -12.62 13.51
C ASP A 25 -4.72 -11.13 13.41
N SER A 26 -4.68 -10.51 12.22
CA SER A 26 -4.25 -9.10 12.13
C SER A 26 -5.35 -8.07 12.42
N ILE A 27 -6.64 -8.40 12.27
CA ILE A 27 -7.76 -7.45 12.40
C ILE A 27 -8.86 -8.04 13.30
N PRO A 28 -9.23 -7.39 14.42
CA PRO A 28 -10.26 -7.88 15.35
C PRO A 28 -11.67 -7.96 14.76
N ASP A 29 -11.92 -7.22 13.67
CA ASP A 29 -13.19 -7.21 12.96
C ASP A 29 -13.21 -8.34 11.92
N ASN A 30 -14.07 -9.33 12.16
CA ASN A 30 -14.26 -10.51 11.32
C ASN A 30 -14.69 -10.20 9.88
N ALA A 31 -15.05 -8.95 9.57
CA ALA A 31 -15.37 -8.53 8.21
C ALA A 31 -14.12 -8.26 7.34
N TYR A 32 -12.92 -8.18 7.94
CA TYR A 32 -11.68 -7.97 7.22
C TYR A 32 -10.78 -9.19 7.24
N CYS A 33 -10.21 -9.51 6.09
CA CYS A 33 -9.24 -10.58 5.95
C CYS A 33 -7.96 -10.07 5.30
N SER A 34 -6.82 -10.33 5.93
CA SER A 34 -5.50 -10.00 5.40
C SER A 34 -4.82 -11.20 4.75
N TYR A 35 -4.18 -10.96 3.62
CA TYR A 35 -3.48 -11.98 2.85
C TYR A 35 -2.12 -11.48 2.36
N LEU A 36 -1.11 -12.34 2.39
CA LEU A 36 0.15 -12.12 1.68
C LEU A 36 0.02 -12.55 0.22
N TRP A 37 0.55 -11.72 -0.67
CA TRP A 37 0.82 -12.14 -2.04
C TRP A 37 1.98 -13.15 -2.07
N VAL A 38 1.69 -14.36 -2.54
CA VAL A 38 2.67 -15.46 -2.71
C VAL A 38 2.74 -15.96 -4.16
N GLY A 39 2.09 -15.26 -5.09
CA GLY A 39 2.10 -15.62 -6.50
C GLY A 39 3.49 -15.57 -7.13
N SER A 40 3.73 -16.46 -8.09
CA SER A 40 5.04 -16.62 -8.75
C SER A 40 5.47 -15.39 -9.58
N GLU A 41 4.51 -14.59 -10.05
CA GLU A 41 4.79 -13.35 -10.76
C GLU A 41 5.07 -12.19 -9.79
N ILE A 42 6.25 -11.56 -9.92
CA ILE A 42 6.57 -10.33 -9.21
C ILE A 42 5.70 -9.18 -9.75
N LYS A 43 4.71 -8.76 -8.94
CA LYS A 43 3.85 -7.61 -9.26
C LYS A 43 4.54 -6.29 -8.91
N LYS A 44 5.00 -5.58 -9.94
CA LYS A 44 5.64 -4.25 -9.79
C LYS A 44 4.60 -3.14 -9.64
N PHE A 45 4.77 -2.28 -8.64
CA PHE A 45 4.00 -1.06 -8.46
C PHE A 45 4.70 0.10 -9.15
N LEU A 46 4.15 0.67 -10.23
CA LEU A 46 4.77 1.80 -10.94
C LEU A 46 6.26 1.59 -11.28
N ASN A 47 6.63 0.35 -11.63
CA ASN A 47 8.00 -0.15 -11.87
C ASN A 47 8.90 -0.33 -10.63
N PHE A 48 8.37 -0.14 -9.43
CA PHE A 48 9.02 -0.49 -8.17
C PHE A 48 8.64 -1.90 -7.75
N THR A 49 9.63 -2.69 -7.36
CA THR A 49 9.43 -4.07 -6.91
C THR A 49 9.36 -4.08 -5.38
N PRO A 50 8.18 -4.33 -4.79
CA PRO A 50 8.09 -4.58 -3.35
C PRO A 50 8.73 -5.93 -3.01
N HIS A 51 9.26 -6.06 -1.80
CA HIS A 51 9.74 -7.35 -1.31
C HIS A 51 8.62 -8.15 -0.64
N ARG A 52 7.62 -7.44 -0.09
CA ARG A 52 6.41 -8.01 0.51
C ARG A 52 5.19 -7.20 0.11
N THR A 53 4.09 -7.88 -0.12
CA THR A 53 2.80 -7.29 -0.48
C THR A 53 1.71 -7.96 0.34
N GLU A 54 0.93 -7.13 1.00
CA GLU A 54 -0.23 -7.53 1.78
C GLU A 54 -1.48 -6.90 1.18
N LEU A 55 -2.53 -7.69 1.08
CA LEU A 55 -3.84 -7.31 0.55
C LEU A 55 -4.87 -7.50 1.65
N ILE A 56 -5.62 -6.45 1.97
CA ILE A 56 -6.70 -6.50 2.97
C ILE A 56 -8.03 -6.34 2.24
N PHE A 57 -8.88 -7.33 2.42
CA PHE A 57 -10.21 -7.39 1.84
C PHE A 57 -11.25 -7.10 2.91
N PHE A 58 -12.28 -6.34 2.56
CA PHE A 58 -13.53 -6.26 3.29
C PHE A 58 -14.54 -7.14 2.56
N TRP A 59 -15.01 -8.21 3.20
CA TRP A 59 -15.66 -9.31 2.49
C TRP A 59 -14.76 -9.76 1.32
N ASP A 60 -15.27 -9.76 0.09
CA ASP A 60 -14.52 -10.17 -1.09
C ASP A 60 -13.89 -8.99 -1.85
N ILE A 61 -13.95 -7.76 -1.31
CA ILE A 61 -13.51 -6.55 -2.02
C ILE A 61 -12.18 -6.04 -1.47
N LEU A 62 -11.19 -5.87 -2.35
CA LEU A 62 -9.88 -5.33 -1.98
C LEU A 62 -10.00 -3.86 -1.58
N GLU A 63 -9.74 -3.55 -0.31
CA GLU A 63 -9.87 -2.19 0.23
C GLU A 63 -8.52 -1.54 0.52
N VAL A 64 -7.51 -2.33 0.91
CA VAL A 64 -6.18 -1.82 1.24
C VAL A 64 -5.11 -2.71 0.65
N VAL A 65 -4.04 -2.06 0.19
CA VAL A 65 -2.81 -2.72 -0.22
C VAL A 65 -1.64 -2.10 0.49
N THR A 66 -0.81 -2.94 1.09
CA THR A 66 0.44 -2.54 1.73
C THR A 66 1.61 -3.15 0.97
N LEU A 67 2.52 -2.29 0.53
CA LEU A 67 3.74 -2.66 -0.17
C LEU A 67 4.94 -2.29 0.70
N GLU A 68 5.78 -3.26 1.00
CA GLU A 68 6.97 -3.04 1.82
C GLU A 68 8.23 -3.10 0.96
N PHE A 69 9.19 -2.21 1.24
CA PHE A 69 10.49 -2.16 0.57
C PHE A 69 11.61 -2.00 1.60
N ASP A 70 12.36 -3.08 1.82
CA ASP A 70 13.45 -3.09 2.78
C ASP A 70 14.77 -2.59 2.20
N LYS A 71 15.61 -2.07 3.10
CA LYS A 71 17.00 -1.65 2.82
C LYS A 71 17.06 -0.66 1.66
N LYS A 72 16.12 0.29 1.61
CA LYS A 72 16.03 1.33 0.58
C LYS A 72 16.50 2.68 1.11
N SER A 73 17.14 3.44 0.23
CA SER A 73 17.57 4.80 0.55
C SER A 73 16.41 5.79 0.43
N GLU A 74 16.58 6.94 1.07
CA GLU A 74 15.69 8.10 0.88
C GLU A 74 15.58 8.51 -0.61
N HIS A 75 16.64 8.33 -1.40
CA HIS A 75 16.57 8.55 -2.85
C HIS A 75 15.57 7.61 -3.53
N TYR A 76 15.49 6.33 -3.11
CA TYR A 76 14.50 5.40 -3.63
C TYR A 76 13.08 5.81 -3.21
N TYR A 77 12.90 6.24 -1.96
CA TYR A 77 11.65 6.82 -1.47
C TYR A 77 11.19 8.03 -2.31
N ASN A 78 12.09 8.97 -2.58
CA ASN A 78 11.81 10.16 -3.38
C ASN A 78 11.46 9.83 -4.84
N ARG A 79 12.01 8.75 -5.39
CA ARG A 79 11.60 8.25 -6.71
C ARG A 79 10.16 7.72 -6.73
N ILE A 80 9.73 7.03 -5.68
CA ILE A 80 8.33 6.59 -5.55
C ILE A 80 7.41 7.82 -5.46
N ASN A 81 7.78 8.79 -4.61
CA ASN A 81 7.03 10.04 -4.47
C ASN A 81 6.84 10.75 -5.81
N LYS A 82 7.91 10.91 -6.59
CA LYS A 82 7.84 11.51 -7.92
C LYS A 82 6.86 10.79 -8.85
N ALA A 83 6.89 9.45 -8.87
CA ALA A 83 5.99 8.66 -9.70
C ALA A 83 4.51 8.77 -9.28
N LEU A 84 4.25 9.03 -8.00
CA LEU A 84 2.90 9.28 -7.45
C LEU A 84 2.44 10.73 -7.69
N SER A 85 3.34 11.70 -7.58
CA SER A 85 3.05 13.13 -7.82
C SER A 85 2.44 13.37 -9.19
N ASP A 86 2.93 12.68 -10.22
CA ASP A 86 2.41 12.78 -11.60
C ASP A 86 0.92 12.38 -11.73
N ARG A 87 0.35 11.72 -10.71
CA ARG A 87 -1.02 11.17 -10.70
C ARG A 87 -1.90 11.78 -9.62
N ALA A 88 -1.30 12.51 -8.68
CA ALA A 88 -1.99 13.03 -7.51
C ALA A 88 -2.72 14.33 -7.82
N THR A 89 -3.91 14.50 -7.25
CA THR A 89 -4.63 15.78 -7.24
C THR A 89 -4.25 16.64 -6.04
N ARG A 90 -3.85 16.02 -4.93
CA ARG A 90 -3.38 16.70 -3.72
C ARG A 90 -2.25 15.90 -3.09
N ILE A 91 -1.27 16.61 -2.54
CA ILE A 91 -0.10 16.03 -1.87
C ILE A 91 0.06 16.73 -0.52
N ASN A 92 0.21 15.95 0.54
CA ASN A 92 0.54 16.45 1.87
C ASN A 92 1.80 15.74 2.38
N LEU A 93 2.64 16.46 3.11
CA LEU A 93 3.83 15.94 3.76
C LEU A 93 3.67 16.07 5.27
N GLU A 94 3.98 15.01 6.00
CA GLU A 94 4.01 14.98 7.44
C GLU A 94 5.32 14.34 7.90
N ILE A 95 5.97 14.97 8.88
CA ILE A 95 7.21 14.47 9.49
C ILE A 95 6.90 14.27 10.96
N LEU A 96 7.04 13.04 11.44
CA LEU A 96 6.77 12.69 12.83
C LEU A 96 8.00 12.98 13.72
N PRO A 97 7.81 13.15 15.04
CA PRO A 97 8.91 13.49 15.96
C PRO A 97 10.06 12.47 15.99
N ASP A 98 9.79 11.22 15.64
CA ASP A 98 10.76 10.13 15.54
C ASP A 98 11.55 10.12 14.21
N GLY A 99 11.29 11.10 13.34
CA GLY A 99 11.92 11.23 12.03
C GLY A 99 11.24 10.45 10.90
N MET A 100 10.13 9.76 11.15
CA MET A 100 9.36 9.13 10.07
C MET A 100 8.80 10.19 9.12
N ILE A 101 8.88 9.92 7.82
CA ILE A 101 8.44 10.84 6.76
C ILE A 101 7.27 10.22 6.02
N ILE A 102 6.14 10.90 5.99
CA ILE A 102 4.91 10.44 5.36
C ILE A 102 4.52 11.41 4.23
N HIS A 103 4.56 10.93 2.99
CA HIS A 103 3.94 11.62 1.86
C HIS A 103 2.58 11.01 1.57
N LYS A 104 1.52 11.82 1.69
CA LYS A 104 0.14 11.45 1.43
C LYS A 104 -0.27 12.00 0.06
N PHE A 105 -0.53 11.12 -0.90
CA PHE A 105 -1.01 11.46 -2.24
C PHE A 105 -2.48 11.09 -2.34
N ILE A 106 -3.29 12.04 -2.79
CA ILE A 106 -4.73 11.83 -2.93
C ILE A 106 -5.07 11.94 -4.40
N THR A 107 -5.82 10.95 -4.89
CA THR A 107 -6.43 10.94 -6.22
C THR A 107 -7.95 10.98 -6.07
N ARG A 108 -8.70 10.97 -7.19
CA ARG A 108 -10.18 10.99 -7.16
C ARG A 108 -10.82 9.83 -6.41
N LYS A 109 -10.17 8.66 -6.33
CA LYS A 109 -10.75 7.43 -5.76
C LYS A 109 -9.84 6.71 -4.75
N VAL A 110 -8.55 7.03 -4.74
CA VAL A 110 -7.55 6.29 -3.96
C VAL A 110 -6.63 7.27 -3.24
N VAL A 111 -6.33 6.96 -1.99
CA VAL A 111 -5.32 7.63 -1.17
C VAL A 111 -4.09 6.73 -1.11
N TYR A 112 -2.91 7.32 -1.21
CA TYR A 112 -1.62 6.63 -1.09
C TYR A 112 -0.82 7.28 0.02
N TRP A 113 -0.30 6.50 0.96
CA TRP A 113 0.65 6.95 1.97
C TRP A 113 1.97 6.26 1.72
N ASN A 114 2.98 7.05 1.35
CA ASN A 114 4.35 6.57 1.24
C ASN A 114 5.11 6.98 2.50
N ILE A 115 5.40 6.00 3.34
CA ILE A 115 6.03 6.16 4.65
C ILE A 115 7.48 5.72 4.54
N TYR A 116 8.42 6.55 4.97
CA TYR A 116 9.83 6.21 5.09
C TYR A 116 10.22 6.15 6.56
N PHE A 117 10.89 5.06 6.93
CA PHE A 117 11.45 4.82 8.24
C PHE A 117 12.98 4.95 8.15
N PRO A 118 13.58 6.11 8.50
CA PRO A 118 15.01 6.33 8.27
C PRO A 118 15.91 5.39 9.07
N ALA A 119 15.49 5.03 10.29
CA ALA A 119 16.26 4.16 11.19
C ALA A 119 16.43 2.74 10.63
N SER A 120 15.36 2.15 10.09
CA SER A 120 15.38 0.80 9.50
C SER A 120 15.67 0.79 7.99
N ARG A 121 15.64 1.95 7.33
CA ARG A 121 15.71 2.10 5.86
C ARG A 121 14.60 1.32 5.15
N GLU A 122 13.43 1.32 5.75
CA GLU A 122 12.23 0.68 5.23
C GLU A 122 11.31 1.72 4.62
N ILE A 123 10.59 1.32 3.57
CA ILE A 123 9.51 2.10 2.99
C ILE A 123 8.25 1.25 3.04
N ARG A 124 7.18 1.82 3.58
CA ARG A 124 5.84 1.23 3.51
C ARG A 124 4.95 2.13 2.67
N LEU A 125 4.50 1.60 1.54
CA LEU A 125 3.54 2.27 0.68
C LEU A 125 2.18 1.61 0.86
N ILE A 126 1.24 2.35 1.43
CA ILE A 126 -0.13 1.90 1.70
C ILE A 126 -1.05 2.64 0.74
N TYR A 127 -2.00 1.95 0.11
CA TYR A 127 -3.05 2.62 -0.64
C TYR A 127 -4.40 1.97 -0.50
N PHE A 128 -5.44 2.81 -0.48
CA PHE A 128 -6.80 2.41 -0.10
C PHE A 128 -7.85 3.35 -0.70
N SER A 129 -9.12 2.91 -0.67
CA SER A 129 -10.23 3.70 -1.21
C SER A 129 -10.43 5.01 -0.43
N ASN A 130 -10.67 6.11 -1.13
CA ASN A 130 -11.00 7.38 -0.48
C ASN A 130 -12.44 7.44 0.04
N THR A 131 -13.28 6.46 -0.29
CA THR A 131 -14.63 6.27 0.25
C THR A 131 -14.67 5.27 1.40
N PHE A 132 -13.51 4.78 1.85
CA PHE A 132 -13.42 3.76 2.88
C PHE A 132 -13.80 4.35 4.26
N PRO A 133 -14.86 3.85 4.93
CA PRO A 133 -15.32 4.42 6.19
C PRO A 133 -14.39 4.16 7.39
N TYR A 134 -13.52 3.16 7.32
CA TYR A 134 -12.77 2.63 8.46
C TYR A 134 -11.28 2.98 8.47
N LEU A 135 -10.96 4.24 8.15
CA LEU A 135 -9.60 4.77 8.20
C LEU A 135 -8.99 4.79 9.63
N LYS A 136 -9.82 4.78 10.68
CA LYS A 136 -9.36 4.90 12.07
C LYS A 136 -8.67 3.65 12.64
N ILE A 137 -8.94 2.45 12.08
CA ILE A 137 -8.45 1.18 12.66
C ILE A 137 -7.01 0.85 12.22
N LEU A 138 -6.52 1.43 11.12
CA LEU A 138 -5.17 1.14 10.60
C LEU A 138 -4.05 2.00 11.21
N ILE A 139 -4.38 2.96 12.08
CA ILE A 139 -3.44 3.95 12.64
C ILE A 139 -3.34 3.83 14.18
N GLU A 140 -4.15 2.99 14.81
CA GLU A 140 -4.02 2.61 16.22
C GLU A 140 -3.15 1.36 16.37
#